data_AF-A0A7L5AQR3-F1
#
_entry.id   AF-A0A7L5AQR3-F1
#
_cell.length_a   1.000
_cell.length_b   1.000
_cell.length_c   1.000
_cell.angle_alpha   90.00
_cell.angle_beta   90.00
_cell.angle_gamma   90.00
#
_symmetry.space_group_name_H-M   'P 1'
#
loop_
_entity.id
_entity.type
_entity.pdbx_description
1 polymer ?
#
loop_
_entity_poly.entity_id
_entity_poly.type
_entity_poly.pdbx_seq_one_letter_code
_entity_poly.pdbx_strand_id
1 'polypeptide(L)'
;MYGGGADKVVTYGTAADEVVVGDWNGDGRDTLAVRRGAEFHIKNSLAGGKADRVVIYGRATDAVYAGDWNGDGRDTLAVRRGASYYVRNSLSSGVADTVQTYGRSGDQAIVGDWNGDGRDTLGVVR
;
A
#
# COMPACT_ATOMS: atom_id res chain seq x y z
N MET A 1 30.01 -14.37 3.77
CA MET A 1 28.68 -13.79 3.50
C MET A 1 28.48 -13.82 1.99
N TYR A 2 27.54 -14.61 1.47
CA TYR A 2 27.21 -14.61 0.04
C TYR A 2 25.99 -13.72 -0.16
N GLY A 3 26.21 -12.43 -0.40
CA GLY A 3 25.18 -11.58 -1.00
C GLY A 3 25.30 -11.74 -2.52
N GLY A 4 24.35 -12.44 -3.13
CA GLY A 4 24.20 -12.46 -4.59
C GLY A 4 23.68 -11.11 -5.10
N GLY A 5 23.92 -10.81 -6.38
CA GLY A 5 23.27 -9.68 -7.04
C GLY A 5 21.73 -9.86 -7.03
N ALA A 6 21.00 -8.76 -7.14
CA ALA A 6 19.54 -8.81 -7.22
C ALA A 6 19.07 -9.64 -8.42
N ASP A 7 18.04 -10.46 -8.24
CA ASP A 7 17.42 -11.23 -9.33
C ASP A 7 16.82 -10.33 -10.42
N LYS A 8 16.40 -9.12 -10.03
CA LYS A 8 15.85 -8.12 -10.94
C LYS A 8 16.12 -6.71 -10.44
N VAL A 9 16.52 -5.83 -11.36
CA VAL A 9 16.68 -4.40 -11.10
C VAL A 9 15.70 -3.63 -11.99
N VAL A 10 14.92 -2.73 -11.39
CA VAL A 10 13.91 -1.92 -12.07
C VAL A 10 14.05 -0.48 -11.60
N THR A 11 13.94 0.47 -12.53
CA THR A 11 13.84 1.90 -12.22
C THR A 11 12.41 2.37 -12.42
N TYR A 12 11.76 2.79 -11.34
CA TYR A 12 10.40 3.31 -11.35
C TYR A 12 10.23 4.36 -10.25
N GLY A 13 9.78 5.56 -10.63
CA GLY A 13 9.70 6.71 -9.73
C GLY A 13 11.00 7.52 -9.64
N THR A 14 11.08 8.33 -8.58
CA THR A 14 12.17 9.25 -8.27
C THR A 14 12.64 9.07 -6.82
N ALA A 15 13.79 9.63 -6.46
CA ALA A 15 14.36 9.50 -5.12
C ALA A 15 13.48 10.08 -3.99
N ALA A 16 12.52 10.94 -4.31
CA ALA A 16 11.61 11.54 -3.33
C ALA A 16 10.29 10.74 -3.18
N ASP A 17 10.06 9.74 -4.02
CA ASP A 17 8.83 8.96 -3.96
C ASP A 17 8.92 7.89 -2.87
N GLU A 18 7.80 7.65 -2.18
CA GLU A 18 7.65 6.55 -1.24
C GLU A 18 7.19 5.30 -2.01
N VAL A 19 7.82 4.15 -1.76
CA VAL A 19 7.43 2.88 -2.39
C VAL A 19 6.36 2.19 -1.55
N VAL A 20 5.31 1.72 -2.22
CA VAL A 20 4.28 0.85 -1.64
C VAL A 20 4.23 -0.43 -2.46
N VAL A 21 4.08 -1.56 -1.79
CA VAL A 21 4.05 -2.89 -2.41
C VAL A 21 2.67 -3.49 -2.20
N GLY A 22 2.17 -4.18 -3.22
CA GLY A 22 0.93 -4.97 -3.12
C GLY A 22 0.53 -5.64 -4.42
N ASP A 23 -0.42 -6.56 -4.33
CA ASP A 23 -1.09 -7.19 -5.46
C ASP A 23 -2.21 -6.27 -5.98
N TRP A 24 -1.80 -5.25 -6.71
CA TRP A 24 -2.70 -4.22 -7.18
C TRP A 24 -3.71 -4.71 -8.22
N ASN A 25 -3.48 -5.85 -8.86
CA ASN A 25 -4.35 -6.38 -9.91
C ASN A 25 -5.12 -7.65 -9.54
N GLY A 26 -4.78 -8.29 -8.43
CA GLY A 26 -5.39 -9.53 -7.93
C GLY A 26 -4.90 -10.77 -8.68
N ASP A 27 -3.64 -10.77 -9.12
CA ASP A 27 -3.04 -11.91 -9.84
C ASP A 27 -2.16 -12.82 -8.96
N GLY A 28 -2.15 -12.56 -7.66
CA GLY A 28 -1.36 -13.25 -6.64
C GLY A 28 0.10 -12.79 -6.58
N ARG A 29 0.47 -11.68 -7.22
CA ARG A 29 1.85 -11.18 -7.24
C ARG A 29 1.96 -9.72 -6.84
N ASP A 30 2.79 -9.50 -5.84
CA ASP A 30 3.17 -8.16 -5.44
C ASP A 30 3.98 -7.43 -6.50
N THR A 31 3.58 -6.19 -6.72
CA THR A 31 4.27 -5.24 -7.60
C THR A 31 4.35 -3.88 -6.93
N LEU A 32 4.90 -2.87 -7.63
CA LEU A 32 5.25 -1.58 -7.01
C LEU A 32 4.23 -0.49 -7.37
N ALA A 33 3.88 0.30 -6.37
CA ALA A 33 3.41 1.65 -6.55
C ALA A 33 4.45 2.63 -6.01
N VAL A 34 4.53 3.82 -6.62
CA VAL A 34 5.28 4.95 -6.05
C VAL A 34 4.32 6.06 -5.70
N ARG A 35 4.52 6.67 -4.54
CA ARG A 35 3.69 7.73 -4.01
C ARG A 35 4.42 9.06 -4.06
N ARG A 36 3.78 10.07 -4.65
CA ARG A 36 4.25 11.45 -4.72
C ARG A 36 3.21 12.38 -4.11
N GLY A 37 3.44 12.79 -2.87
CA GLY A 37 2.43 13.54 -2.12
C GLY A 37 1.20 12.67 -1.87
N ALA A 38 0.04 13.04 -2.43
CA ALA A 38 -1.19 12.24 -2.34
C ALA A 38 -1.46 11.38 -3.59
N GLU A 39 -0.60 11.47 -4.61
CA GLU A 39 -0.74 10.74 -5.87
C GLU A 39 0.01 9.42 -5.83
N PHE A 40 -0.66 8.35 -6.26
CA PHE A 40 -0.13 6.99 -6.33
C PHE A 40 -0.04 6.56 -7.78
N HIS A 41 1.17 6.22 -8.22
CA HIS A 41 1.46 5.69 -9.54
C HIS A 41 1.67 4.19 -9.44
N ILE A 42 0.63 3.42 -9.74
CA ILE A 42 0.57 1.96 -9.58
C ILE A 42 1.03 1.26 -10.85
N LYS A 43 1.84 0.21 -10.67
CA LYS A 43 2.35 -0.64 -11.75
C LYS A 43 1.99 -2.10 -11.43
N ASN A 44 1.31 -2.78 -12.34
CA ASN A 44 0.94 -4.20 -12.22
C ASN A 44 2.05 -5.14 -12.72
N SER A 45 3.29 -4.64 -12.81
CA SER A 45 4.44 -5.41 -13.26
C SER A 45 5.72 -4.85 -12.65
N LEU A 46 6.69 -5.71 -12.32
CA LEU A 46 8.03 -5.28 -11.94
C LEU A 46 8.80 -4.77 -13.17
N ALA A 47 8.47 -3.58 -13.67
CA ALA A 47 9.14 -2.94 -14.80
C ALA A 47 9.08 -1.41 -14.65
N GLY A 48 9.97 -0.70 -15.34
CA GLY A 48 9.90 0.76 -15.43
C GLY A 48 8.78 1.23 -16.37
N GLY A 49 8.79 2.51 -16.69
CA GLY A 49 7.85 3.11 -17.65
C GLY A 49 6.66 3.81 -16.99
N LYS A 50 5.58 3.98 -17.76
CA LYS A 50 4.35 4.64 -17.29
C LYS A 50 3.63 3.78 -16.27
N ALA A 51 2.92 4.44 -15.34
CA ALA A 51 2.00 3.79 -14.43
C ALA A 51 0.84 3.16 -15.21
N ASP A 52 0.36 2.01 -14.74
CA ASP A 52 -0.86 1.36 -15.24
C ASP A 52 -2.11 2.06 -14.69
N ARG A 53 -1.99 2.66 -13.49
CA ARG A 53 -3.04 3.46 -12.87
C ARG A 53 -2.45 4.58 -12.02
N VAL A 54 -3.14 5.72 -12.03
CA VAL A 54 -2.83 6.87 -11.17
C VAL A 54 -4.07 7.21 -10.35
N VAL A 55 -3.93 7.32 -9.03
CA VAL A 55 -5.02 7.70 -8.12
C VAL A 55 -4.55 8.73 -7.11
N ILE A 56 -5.46 9.57 -6.63
CA ILE A 56 -5.17 10.55 -5.58
C ILE A 56 -5.96 10.15 -4.34
N TYR A 57 -5.27 9.84 -3.24
CA TYR A 57 -5.91 9.44 -2.00
C TYR A 57 -5.15 9.92 -0.76
N GLY A 58 -5.91 10.40 0.24
CA GLY A 58 -5.34 10.95 1.46
C GLY A 58 -4.62 12.30 1.28
N ARG A 59 -3.73 12.61 2.22
CA ARG A 59 -2.88 13.81 2.25
C ARG A 59 -1.43 13.40 2.15
N ALA A 60 -0.57 14.28 1.63
CA ALA A 60 0.87 14.05 1.52
C ALA A 60 1.54 13.66 2.86
N THR A 61 1.01 14.15 3.98
CA THR A 61 1.55 13.88 5.33
C THR A 61 1.02 12.61 5.99
N ASP A 62 0.03 11.94 5.38
CA ASP A 62 -0.47 10.69 5.93
C ASP A 62 0.55 9.56 5.69
N ALA A 63 0.64 8.61 6.63
CA ALA A 63 1.33 7.35 6.39
C ALA A 63 0.43 6.45 5.53
N VAL A 64 1.02 5.59 4.69
CA VAL A 64 0.28 4.74 3.77
C VAL A 64 0.49 3.26 4.03
N TYR A 65 -0.53 2.47 3.73
CA TYR A 65 -0.54 1.02 3.78
C TYR A 65 -1.28 0.46 2.57
N ALA A 66 -0.91 -0.76 2.19
CA ALA A 66 -1.60 -1.57 1.19
C ALA A 66 -2.04 -2.89 1.82
N GLY A 67 -3.15 -3.43 1.32
CA GLY A 67 -3.67 -4.75 1.69
C GLY A 67 -5.05 -5.01 1.10
N ASP A 68 -5.48 -6.27 1.14
CA ASP A 68 -6.80 -6.71 0.75
C ASP A 68 -7.80 -6.54 1.90
N TRP A 69 -8.30 -5.31 2.06
CA TRP A 69 -9.16 -4.94 3.19
C TRP A 69 -10.57 -5.54 3.13
N ASN A 70 -11.03 -5.95 1.95
CA ASN A 70 -12.37 -6.48 1.74
C ASN A 70 -12.41 -7.98 1.42
N GLY A 71 -11.28 -8.61 1.17
CA GLY A 71 -11.15 -10.04 0.85
C GLY A 71 -11.52 -10.35 -0.59
N ASP A 72 -11.26 -9.44 -1.54
CA ASP A 72 -11.55 -9.64 -2.96
C ASP A 72 -10.36 -10.12 -3.80
N GLY A 73 -9.23 -10.36 -3.14
CA GLY A 73 -7.97 -10.79 -3.72
C GLY A 73 -7.12 -9.66 -4.27
N ARG A 74 -7.50 -8.38 -4.11
CA ARG A 74 -6.72 -7.23 -4.59
C ARG A 74 -6.33 -6.30 -3.46
N ASP A 75 -5.06 -5.92 -3.45
CA ASP A 75 -4.58 -4.88 -2.55
C ASP A 75 -5.08 -3.49 -2.94
N THR A 76 -5.53 -2.76 -1.93
CA THR A 76 -5.98 -1.37 -2.06
C THR A 76 -5.42 -0.52 -0.93
N LEU A 77 -5.69 0.79 -0.96
CA LEU A 77 -4.97 1.77 -0.14
C LEU A 77 -5.68 2.05 1.19
N ALA A 78 -4.90 2.13 2.25
CA ALA A 78 -5.28 2.79 3.48
C ALA A 78 -4.29 3.91 3.83
N VAL A 79 -4.78 5.01 4.39
CA VAL A 79 -3.94 6.08 4.92
C VAL A 79 -4.18 6.26 6.42
N ARG A 80 -3.13 6.58 7.18
CA ARG A 80 -3.19 6.80 8.63
C ARG A 80 -2.94 8.26 8.97
N ARG A 81 -3.82 8.81 9.81
CA ARG A 81 -3.69 10.13 10.42
C ARG A 81 -3.93 10.03 11.92
N GLY A 82 -2.87 10.19 12.71
CA GLY A 82 -2.93 9.93 14.15
C GLY A 82 -3.26 8.46 14.42
N ALA A 83 -4.31 8.20 15.20
CA ALA A 83 -4.78 6.83 15.47
C ALA A 83 -5.84 6.34 14.46
N SER A 84 -6.26 7.17 13.51
CA SER A 84 -7.31 6.84 12.55
C SER A 84 -6.74 6.34 11.22
N TYR A 85 -7.32 5.28 10.70
CA TYR A 85 -7.03 4.66 9.42
C TYR A 85 -8.23 4.82 8.51
N TYR A 86 -7.98 5.30 7.29
CA TYR A 86 -8.97 5.60 6.27
C TYR A 86 -8.75 4.61 5.14
N VAL A 87 -9.56 3.55 5.12
CA VAL A 87 -9.46 2.42 4.19
C VAL A 87 -10.31 2.66 2.96
N ARG A 88 -9.76 2.41 1.78
CA ARG A 88 -10.45 2.46 0.50
C ARG A 88 -10.35 1.09 -0.16
N ASN A 89 -11.47 0.42 -0.39
CA ASN A 89 -11.56 -0.92 -0.99
C ASN A 89 -11.47 -0.88 -2.52
N SER A 90 -10.97 0.21 -3.09
CA SER A 90 -10.76 0.34 -4.53
C SER A 90 -9.60 1.28 -4.82
N LEU A 91 -8.88 1.01 -5.91
CA LEU A 91 -7.87 1.94 -6.42
C LEU A 91 -8.56 3.07 -7.18
N SER A 92 -9.22 3.96 -6.44
CA SER A 92 -9.88 5.17 -6.95
C SER A 92 -9.78 6.32 -5.95
N SER A 93 -9.84 7.54 -6.45
CA SER A 93 -9.95 8.73 -5.60
C SER A 93 -11.31 8.76 -4.90
N GLY A 94 -11.39 9.44 -3.75
CA GLY A 94 -12.64 9.65 -3.03
C GLY A 94 -12.49 9.59 -1.52
N VAL A 95 -13.65 9.49 -0.84
CA VAL A 95 -13.71 9.27 0.60
C VAL A 95 -13.42 7.79 0.93
N ALA A 96 -13.01 7.55 2.17
CA ALA A 96 -12.79 6.20 2.66
C ALA A 96 -14.11 5.39 2.68
N ASP A 97 -14.02 4.11 2.40
CA ASP A 97 -15.12 3.16 2.59
C ASP A 97 -15.29 2.83 4.08
N THR A 98 -14.17 2.71 4.80
CA THR A 98 -14.13 2.41 6.23
C THR A 98 -13.16 3.33 6.95
N VAL A 99 -13.55 3.82 8.12
CA VAL A 99 -12.64 4.55 9.03
C VAL A 99 -12.59 3.82 10.35
N GLN A 100 -11.38 3.47 10.79
CA GLN A 100 -11.16 2.75 12.04
C GLN A 100 -10.08 3.41 12.89
N THR A 101 -10.19 3.27 14.21
CA THR A 101 -9.19 3.78 15.16
C THR A 101 -8.50 2.62 15.83
N TYR A 102 -7.16 2.57 15.75
CA TYR A 102 -6.38 1.45 16.29
C TYR A 102 -4.97 1.90 16.72
N GLY A 103 -4.43 1.25 17.74
CA GLY A 103 -3.11 1.58 18.29
C GLY A 103 -3.07 2.89 19.10
N ARG A 104 -1.86 3.28 19.49
CA ARG A 104 -1.52 4.47 20.27
C ARG A 104 -0.45 5.31 19.55
N SER A 105 -0.17 6.50 20.10
CA SER A 105 0.97 7.29 19.65
C SER A 105 2.27 6.53 19.91
N GLY A 106 3.16 6.48 18.92
CA GLY A 106 4.42 5.74 18.96
C GLY A 106 4.34 4.32 18.39
N ASP A 107 3.16 3.75 18.23
CA ASP A 107 3.01 2.42 17.61
C ASP A 107 3.35 2.47 16.12
N GLN A 108 4.16 1.51 15.67
CA GLN A 108 4.34 1.21 14.25
C GLN A 108 3.23 0.26 13.81
N ALA A 109 2.45 0.64 12.80
CA ALA A 109 1.41 -0.22 12.27
C ALA A 109 1.99 -1.19 11.23
N ILE A 110 1.40 -2.38 11.18
CA ILE A 110 1.68 -3.42 10.19
C ILE A 110 0.35 -3.93 9.64
N VAL A 111 0.38 -4.52 8.45
CA VAL A 111 -0.82 -5.02 7.75
C VAL A 111 -0.55 -6.46 7.31
N GLY A 112 -1.57 -7.30 7.40
CA GLY A 112 -1.52 -8.68 6.93
C GLY A 112 -2.77 -9.47 7.33
N ASP A 113 -2.91 -10.63 6.72
CA ASP A 113 -3.90 -11.65 7.08
C ASP A 113 -3.39 -12.48 8.27
N TRP A 114 -3.73 -12.02 9.48
CA TRP A 114 -3.25 -12.65 10.72
C TRP A 114 -4.01 -13.91 11.11
N ASN A 115 -5.22 -14.11 10.58
CA ASN A 115 -6.12 -15.21 10.96
C ASN A 115 -6.38 -16.20 9.81
N GLY A 116 -5.87 -15.95 8.61
CA GLY A 116 -6.00 -16.82 7.45
C GLY A 116 -7.37 -16.74 6.78
N ASP A 117 -8.11 -15.63 6.94
CA ASP A 117 -9.44 -15.46 6.35
C ASP A 117 -9.43 -14.81 4.96
N GLY A 118 -8.24 -14.48 4.44
CA GLY A 118 -8.04 -13.83 3.15
C GLY A 118 -8.28 -12.33 3.18
N ARG A 119 -8.44 -11.71 4.36
CA ARG A 119 -8.53 -10.26 4.51
C ARG A 119 -7.36 -9.73 5.34
N ASP A 120 -6.71 -8.71 4.82
CA ASP A 120 -5.70 -7.99 5.57
C ASP A 120 -6.32 -7.11 6.66
N THR A 121 -5.73 -7.15 7.84
CA THR A 121 -6.14 -6.33 8.99
C THR A 121 -4.96 -5.67 9.69
N LEU A 122 -5.24 -4.68 10.54
CA LEU A 122 -4.20 -3.90 11.22
C LEU A 122 -3.57 -4.68 12.38
N GLY A 123 -2.24 -4.66 12.45
CA GLY A 123 -1.45 -4.97 13.63
C GLY A 123 -0.62 -3.78 14.10
N VAL A 124 -0.06 -3.85 15.31
CA VAL A 124 0.89 -2.84 15.84
C VAL A 124 2.09 -3.49 16.51
N VAL A 125 3.25 -2.88 16.34
CA VAL A 125 4.52 -3.25 16.99
C VAL A 125 4.97 -2.10 17.90
N ARG A 126 5.57 -2.47 19.04
CA ARG A 126 6.08 -1.57 20.09
C ARG A 126 7.42 -2.06 20.60
#